data_AF-A0A378L0T6-F1
#
_entry.id   AF-A0A378L0T6-F1
#
_cell.length_a   1.000
_cell.length_b   1.000
_cell.length_c   1.000
_cell.angle_alpha   90.00
_cell.angle_beta   90.00
_cell.angle_gamma   90.00
#
_symmetry.space_group_name_H-M   'P 1'
#
loop_
_entity.id
_entity.type
_entity.pdbx_description
1 polymer ?
#
loop_
_entity_poly.entity_id
_entity_poly.type
_entity_poly.pdbx_seq_one_letter_code
_entity_poly.pdbx_strand_id
1 'polypeptide(L)'
;MPQWLTDCLGAMAMNPYTSTTGHRNAERVNAGAQLISYTFQKQPYAVIATKLGQCITSFYSLFRADTKVPEKVIHLLQLAIAGAELGLQTALLFNGTTCGLSSHRDLCLASLYLEVLYNGTLGVGWFPSEFSKQPYDPLPAPAV
;
A
#
# COMPACT_ATOMS: atom_id res chain seq x y z
N MET A 1 -22.10 23.26 0.41
CA MET A 1 -20.79 22.57 0.34
C MET A 1 -19.98 23.19 -0.78
N PRO A 2 -18.66 23.41 -0.61
CA PRO A 2 -17.82 23.95 -1.67
C PRO A 2 -17.66 22.94 -2.82
N GLN A 3 -17.70 23.44 -4.06
CA GLN A 3 -17.78 22.63 -5.29
C GLN A 3 -16.65 21.60 -5.40
N TRP A 4 -15.41 21.99 -5.06
CA TRP A 4 -14.24 21.11 -5.08
C TRP A 4 -14.36 19.91 -4.13
N LEU A 5 -15.08 20.06 -3.02
CA LEU A 5 -15.28 18.99 -2.04
C LEU A 5 -16.32 17.99 -2.55
N THR A 6 -17.38 18.47 -3.20
CA THR A 6 -18.35 17.63 -3.93
C THR A 6 -17.73 16.93 -5.13
N ASP A 7 -16.80 17.56 -5.85
CA ASP A 7 -16.09 16.95 -6.97
C ASP A 7 -15.09 15.90 -6.49
N CYS A 8 -14.37 16.16 -5.38
CA CYS A 8 -13.55 15.15 -4.71
C CYS A 8 -14.40 14.00 -4.17
N LEU A 9 -15.51 14.28 -3.47
CA LEU A 9 -16.41 13.27 -2.94
C LEU A 9 -17.14 12.51 -4.06
N GLY A 10 -17.40 13.14 -5.21
CA GLY A 10 -17.97 12.54 -6.40
C GLY A 10 -16.96 11.71 -7.21
N ALA A 11 -15.69 12.11 -7.25
CA ALA A 11 -14.60 11.28 -7.76
C ALA A 11 -14.27 10.11 -6.82
N MET A 12 -14.51 10.30 -5.52
CA MET A 12 -14.53 9.24 -4.50
C MET A 12 -15.88 8.52 -4.43
N ALA A 13 -16.90 8.92 -5.21
CA ALA A 13 -18.11 8.13 -5.40
C ALA A 13 -17.67 6.91 -6.18
N MET A 14 -17.31 5.89 -5.41
CA MET A 14 -16.68 4.69 -5.87
C MET A 14 -17.54 4.15 -7.00
N ASN A 15 -17.01 4.14 -8.22
CA ASN A 15 -17.36 3.11 -9.18
C ASN A 15 -16.39 1.95 -8.88
N PRO A 16 -16.63 1.19 -7.78
CA PRO A 16 -15.67 0.26 -7.17
C PRO A 16 -15.59 -1.05 -7.95
N TYR A 17 -16.42 -1.21 -9.00
CA TYR A 17 -16.71 -2.50 -9.60
C TYR A 17 -15.77 -2.90 -10.73
N THR A 18 -14.72 -2.11 -10.98
CA THR A 18 -13.67 -2.54 -11.88
C THR A 18 -12.27 -2.06 -11.46
N SER A 19 -11.44 -2.93 -10.92
CA SER A 19 -10.04 -2.64 -10.64
C SER A 19 -9.19 -2.63 -11.92
N THR A 20 -8.13 -1.84 -11.91
CA THR A 20 -7.16 -1.75 -13.00
C THR A 20 -6.10 -2.84 -12.86
N THR A 21 -5.49 -3.22 -13.99
CA THR A 21 -4.39 -4.20 -13.97
C THR A 21 -3.18 -3.67 -13.21
N GLY A 22 -2.89 -2.37 -13.32
CA GLY A 22 -1.84 -1.70 -12.56
C GLY A 22 -2.03 -1.84 -11.05
N HIS A 23 -3.22 -1.47 -10.55
CA HIS A 23 -3.55 -1.56 -9.13
C HIS A 23 -3.44 -2.99 -8.60
N ARG A 24 -4.09 -3.97 -9.25
CA ARG A 24 -4.04 -5.38 -8.80
C ARG A 24 -2.61 -5.92 -8.70
N ASN A 25 -1.78 -5.62 -9.69
CA ASN A 25 -0.40 -6.11 -9.69
C ASN A 25 0.42 -5.46 -8.56
N ALA A 26 0.21 -4.17 -8.30
CA ALA A 26 0.82 -3.46 -7.18
C ALA A 26 0.37 -4.04 -5.83
N GLU A 27 -0.94 -4.27 -5.65
CA GLU A 27 -1.50 -4.87 -4.43
C GLU A 27 -0.97 -6.28 -4.18
N ARG A 28 -0.82 -7.11 -5.22
CA ARG A 28 -0.20 -8.45 -5.09
C ARG A 28 1.25 -8.38 -4.63
N VAL A 29 2.02 -7.44 -5.18
CA VAL A 29 3.42 -7.22 -4.76
C VAL A 29 3.47 -6.72 -3.32
N ASN A 30 2.61 -5.77 -2.96
CA ASN A 30 2.52 -5.22 -1.60
C ASN A 30 2.11 -6.30 -0.59
N ALA A 31 1.16 -7.16 -0.95
CA ALA A 31 0.74 -8.31 -0.13
C ALA A 31 1.85 -9.36 0.01
N GLY A 32 2.53 -9.69 -1.08
CA GLY A 32 3.69 -10.59 -1.06
C GLY A 32 4.80 -10.05 -0.16
N ALA A 33 5.14 -8.77 -0.27
CA ALA A 33 6.12 -8.12 0.60
C ALA A 33 5.71 -8.17 2.07
N GLN A 34 4.42 -7.97 2.37
CA GLN A 34 3.90 -8.05 3.74
C GLN A 34 4.00 -9.48 4.30
N LEU A 35 3.67 -10.49 3.50
CA LEU A 35 3.81 -11.90 3.86
C LEU A 35 5.27 -12.28 4.13
N ILE A 36 6.22 -11.83 3.28
CA ILE A 36 7.66 -12.05 3.50
C ILE A 36 8.08 -11.48 4.86
N SER A 37 7.63 -10.27 5.19
CA SER A 37 7.88 -9.65 6.50
C SER A 37 7.42 -10.53 7.66
N TYR A 38 6.25 -11.16 7.55
CA TYR A 38 5.76 -12.13 8.55
C TYR A 38 6.56 -13.42 8.60
N THR A 39 6.95 -13.97 7.45
CA THR A 39 7.76 -15.19 7.36
C THR A 39 9.09 -15.04 8.09
N PHE A 40 9.71 -13.86 8.00
CA PHE A 40 10.94 -13.55 8.73
C PHE A 40 10.69 -13.05 10.15
N GLN A 41 9.53 -13.33 10.76
CA GLN A 41 9.19 -12.90 12.13
C GLN A 41 9.43 -11.40 12.38
N LYS A 42 9.29 -10.57 11.33
CA LYS A 42 9.57 -9.13 11.36
C LYS A 42 10.98 -8.77 11.84
N GLN A 43 11.98 -9.59 11.50
CA GLN A 43 13.38 -9.19 11.67
C GLN A 43 13.60 -7.83 10.99
N PRO A 44 14.31 -6.89 11.64
CA PRO A 44 14.32 -5.48 11.23
C PRO A 44 14.83 -5.28 9.80
N TYR A 45 15.82 -6.06 9.36
CA TYR A 45 16.31 -6.01 7.97
C TYR A 45 15.26 -6.45 6.95
N ALA A 46 14.44 -7.45 7.27
CA ALA A 46 13.37 -7.93 6.41
C ALA A 46 12.22 -6.91 6.33
N VAL A 47 11.88 -6.29 7.46
CA VAL A 47 10.87 -5.22 7.50
C VAL A 47 11.33 -4.02 6.69
N ILE A 48 12.56 -3.54 6.88
CA ILE A 48 13.11 -2.42 6.10
C ILE A 48 13.08 -2.72 4.60
N ALA A 49 13.55 -3.90 4.17
CA ALA A 49 13.58 -4.27 2.76
C ALA A 49 12.16 -4.35 2.15
N THR A 50 11.23 -5.00 2.85
CA THR A 50 9.84 -5.16 2.39
C THR A 50 9.10 -3.82 2.35
N LYS A 51 9.27 -2.96 3.36
CA LYS A 51 8.67 -1.62 3.41
C LYS A 51 9.23 -0.69 2.34
N LEU A 52 10.52 -0.77 2.04
CA LEU A 52 11.12 -0.05 0.91
C LEU A 52 10.49 -0.51 -0.42
N GLY A 53 10.36 -1.82 -0.63
CA GLY A 53 9.69 -2.37 -1.81
C GLY A 53 8.24 -1.91 -1.94
N GLN A 54 7.51 -1.89 -0.82
CA GLN A 54 6.13 -1.39 -0.76
C GLN A 54 6.04 0.11 -1.07
N CYS A 55 7.00 0.92 -0.60
CA CYS A 55 7.09 2.35 -0.94
C CYS A 55 7.31 2.54 -2.45
N ILE A 56 8.28 1.84 -3.04
CA ILE A 56 8.57 1.94 -4.48
C ILE A 56 7.35 1.53 -5.31
N THR A 57 6.73 0.40 -4.95
CA THR A 57 5.56 -0.13 -5.66
C THR A 57 4.37 0.83 -5.60
N SER A 58 4.08 1.36 -4.41
CA SER A 58 2.97 2.30 -4.21
C SER A 58 3.25 3.64 -4.89
N PHE A 59 4.48 4.16 -4.78
CA PHE A 59 4.90 5.39 -5.45
C PHE A 59 4.76 5.28 -6.97
N TYR A 60 5.26 4.20 -7.57
CA TYR A 60 5.12 3.96 -9.00
C TYR A 60 3.63 3.93 -9.43
N SER A 61 2.78 3.30 -8.63
CA SER A 61 1.35 3.16 -8.91
C SER A 61 0.59 4.49 -8.85
N LEU A 62 1.09 5.51 -8.14
CA LEU A 62 0.51 6.87 -8.15
C LEU A 62 0.63 7.57 -9.50
N PHE A 63 1.76 7.37 -10.18
CA PHE A 63 2.06 8.05 -11.45
C PHE A 63 1.71 7.22 -12.67
N ARG A 64 1.31 5.97 -12.47
CA ARG A 64 0.90 5.09 -13.55
C ARG A 64 -0.43 5.58 -14.15
N ALA A 65 -0.51 5.55 -15.48
CA ALA A 65 -1.58 6.21 -16.23
C ALA A 65 -2.90 5.41 -16.24
N ASP A 66 -2.80 4.08 -16.14
CA ASP A 66 -3.95 3.17 -16.17
C ASP A 66 -4.69 3.07 -14.82
N THR A 67 -4.13 3.64 -13.75
CA THR A 67 -4.62 3.51 -12.37
C THR A 67 -5.62 4.62 -12.05
N LYS A 68 -6.76 4.26 -11.47
CA LYS A 68 -7.85 5.22 -11.21
C LYS A 68 -7.55 6.08 -9.98
N VAL A 69 -8.17 7.26 -9.90
CA VAL A 69 -8.08 8.16 -8.74
C VAL A 69 -8.32 7.44 -7.39
N PRO A 70 -9.40 6.66 -7.18
CA PRO A 70 -9.60 5.93 -5.92
C PRO A 70 -8.47 4.93 -5.59
N GLU A 71 -7.93 4.24 -6.59
CA GLU A 71 -6.80 3.30 -6.41
C GLU A 71 -5.52 4.06 -6.04
N LYS A 72 -5.31 5.25 -6.62
CA LYS A 72 -4.20 6.14 -6.27
C LYS A 72 -4.31 6.64 -4.83
N VAL A 73 -5.52 6.91 -4.32
CA VAL A 73 -5.71 7.27 -2.90
C VAL A 73 -5.26 6.13 -1.99
N ILE A 74 -5.58 4.89 -2.34
CA ILE A 74 -5.12 3.71 -1.58
C ILE A 74 -3.60 3.61 -1.61
N HIS A 75 -2.98 3.73 -2.78
CA HIS A 75 -1.51 3.71 -2.90
C HIS A 75 -0.83 4.88 -2.19
N LEU A 76 -1.44 6.06 -2.13
CA LEU A 76 -0.92 7.21 -1.40
C LEU A 76 -0.89 6.92 0.10
N LEU A 77 -1.97 6.31 0.61
CA LEU A 77 -2.07 5.93 2.00
C LEU A 77 -1.09 4.80 2.35
N GLN A 78 -1.00 3.77 1.51
CA GLN A 78 -0.02 2.69 1.65
C GLN A 78 1.41 3.21 1.63
N LEU A 79 1.74 4.14 0.72
CA LEU A 79 3.04 4.80 0.65
C LEU A 79 3.36 5.56 1.95
N ALA A 80 2.41 6.34 2.46
CA ALA A 80 2.61 7.13 3.67
C ALA A 80 2.84 6.23 4.90
N ILE A 81 2.03 5.18 5.05
CA ILE A 81 2.15 4.24 6.17
C ILE A 81 3.46 3.43 6.06
N ALA A 82 3.75 2.83 4.90
CA ALA A 82 4.98 2.06 4.70
C ALA A 82 6.23 2.94 4.85
N GLY A 83 6.18 4.20 4.42
CA GLY A 83 7.27 5.16 4.60
C GLY A 83 7.51 5.51 6.06
N ALA A 84 6.43 5.69 6.84
CA ALA A 84 6.53 5.90 8.28
C ALA A 84 7.11 4.67 9.01
N GLU A 85 6.66 3.46 8.65
CA GLU A 85 7.23 2.21 9.20
C GLU A 85 8.69 2.05 8.81
N LEU A 86 9.05 2.32 7.55
CA LEU A 86 10.43 2.28 7.08
C LEU A 86 11.32 3.21 7.90
N GLY A 87 10.92 4.47 8.06
CA GLY A 87 11.67 5.46 8.84
C GLY A 87 11.81 5.05 10.31
N LEU A 88 10.74 4.55 10.93
CA LEU A 88 10.75 4.08 12.31
C LEU A 88 11.67 2.87 12.50
N GLN A 89 11.59 1.87 11.62
CA GLN A 89 12.42 0.67 11.68
C GLN A 89 13.90 0.98 11.41
N THR A 90 14.20 1.89 10.48
CA THR A 90 15.55 2.40 10.27
C THR A 90 16.08 3.13 11.51
N ALA A 91 15.27 3.97 12.16
CA ALA A 91 15.67 4.65 13.38
C ALA A 91 15.93 3.67 14.54
N LEU A 92 15.08 2.65 14.71
CA LEU A 92 15.27 1.60 15.71
C LEU A 92 16.55 0.79 15.45
N LEU A 93 16.85 0.48 14.18
CA LEU A 93 18.07 -0.23 13.79
C LEU A 93 19.33 0.56 14.17
N PHE A 94 19.37 1.87 13.90
CA PHE A 94 20.51 2.71 14.26
C PHE A 94 20.69 2.88 15.77
N ASN A 95 19.60 2.86 16.54
CA ASN A 95 19.65 2.93 18.00
C ASN A 95 19.95 1.58 18.67
N GLY A 96 20.07 0.49 17.89
CA GLY A 96 20.27 -0.86 18.42
C GLY A 96 19.11 -1.36 19.28
N THR A 97 17.96 -0.68 19.24
CA THR A 97 16.78 -1.00 20.05
C THR A 97 15.93 -2.00 19.30
N THR A 98 15.80 -3.21 19.85
CA THR A 98 14.78 -4.16 19.41
C THR A 98 13.54 -3.97 20.27
N CYS A 99 12.36 -4.09 19.65
CA CYS A 99 11.10 -4.05 20.36
C CYS A 99 10.91 -5.33 21.18
N GLY A 100 11.54 -5.39 22.35
CA GLY A 100 11.32 -6.37 23.41
C GLY A 100 10.41 -5.83 24.52
N LEU A 101 9.90 -6.71 25.38
CA LEU A 101 8.82 -6.44 26.34
C LEU A 101 9.02 -5.25 27.32
N SER A 102 10.23 -4.68 27.45
CA SER A 102 10.57 -3.76 28.57
C SER A 102 11.24 -2.42 28.22
N SER A 103 11.58 -2.10 26.96
CA SER A 103 12.19 -0.80 26.64
C SER A 103 11.60 -0.20 25.36
N HIS A 104 11.10 1.05 25.44
CA HIS A 104 10.49 1.83 24.35
C HIS A 104 9.04 1.46 23.95
N ARG A 105 8.13 1.48 24.94
CA ARG A 105 6.70 1.21 24.76
C ARG A 105 6.07 2.04 23.63
N ASP A 106 6.42 3.31 23.50
CA ASP A 106 5.73 4.23 22.59
C ASP A 106 6.13 4.03 21.12
N LEU A 107 7.42 3.82 20.83
CA LEU A 107 7.91 3.56 19.46
C LEU A 107 7.44 2.20 18.95
N CYS A 108 7.48 1.17 19.80
CA CYS A 108 7.01 -0.16 19.44
C CYS A 108 5.49 -0.20 19.25
N LEU A 109 4.74 0.54 20.07
CA LEU A 109 3.30 0.71 19.89
C LEU A 109 2.98 1.45 18.59
N ALA A 110 3.73 2.50 18.25
CA ALA A 110 3.58 3.21 16.98
C ALA A 110 3.84 2.29 15.78
N SER A 111 4.89 1.45 15.84
CA SER A 111 5.15 0.46 14.78
C SER A 111 3.99 -0.53 14.66
N LEU A 112 3.42 -1.00 15.77
CA LEU A 112 2.28 -1.90 15.75
C LEU A 112 1.04 -1.23 15.13
N TYR A 113 0.76 0.02 15.48
CA TYR A 113 -0.36 0.77 14.90
C TYR A 113 -0.22 0.97 13.40
N LEU A 114 0.97 1.39 12.94
CA LEU A 114 1.24 1.56 11.52
C LEU A 114 1.06 0.24 10.77
N GLU A 115 1.47 -0.88 11.35
CA GLU A 115 1.34 -2.18 10.70
C GLU A 115 -0.12 -2.62 10.58
N VAL A 116 -0.91 -2.43 11.65
CA VAL A 116 -2.35 -2.71 11.63
C VAL A 116 -3.04 -1.84 10.58
N LEU A 117 -2.69 -0.56 10.51
CA LEU A 117 -3.22 0.34 9.48
C LEU A 117 -2.80 -0.12 8.09
N TYR A 118 -1.54 -0.48 7.89
CA TYR A 118 -1.05 -0.97 6.60
C TYR A 118 -1.83 -2.21 6.15
N ASN A 119 -1.97 -3.21 7.02
CA ASN A 119 -2.74 -4.42 6.73
C ASN A 119 -4.21 -4.12 6.43
N GLY A 120 -4.82 -3.20 7.16
CA GLY A 120 -6.20 -2.77 6.90
C GLY A 120 -6.34 -2.14 5.52
N THR A 121 -5.43 -1.24 5.14
CA THR A 121 -5.43 -0.60 3.83
C THR A 121 -5.16 -1.58 2.69
N LEU A 122 -4.24 -2.53 2.90
CA LEU A 122 -3.99 -3.63 1.98
C LEU A 122 -5.22 -4.52 1.82
N GLY A 123 -5.94 -4.81 2.91
CA GLY A 123 -7.17 -5.58 2.85
C GLY A 123 -8.27 -4.90 2.01
N VAL A 124 -8.43 -3.59 2.19
CA VAL A 124 -9.44 -2.81 1.43
C VAL A 124 -9.03 -2.62 -0.03
N GLY A 125 -7.73 -2.48 -0.34
CA GLY A 125 -7.24 -2.38 -1.71
C GLY A 125 -7.25 -3.72 -2.44
N TRP A 126 -6.58 -4.71 -1.87
CA TRP A 126 -6.32 -5.97 -2.54
C TRP A 126 -7.57 -6.84 -2.72
N PHE A 127 -8.34 -7.12 -1.66
CA PHE A 127 -9.44 -8.09 -1.76
C PHE A 127 -10.49 -7.69 -2.81
N PRO A 128 -11.09 -6.49 -2.78
CA PRO A 128 -12.06 -6.09 -3.79
C PRO A 128 -11.48 -6.04 -5.19
N SER A 129 -10.19 -5.71 -5.33
CA SER A 129 -9.54 -5.64 -6.64
C SER A 129 -9.49 -6.99 -7.36
N GLU A 130 -9.47 -8.12 -6.63
CA GLU A 130 -9.45 -9.45 -7.26
C GLU A 130 -10.84 -9.90 -7.73
N PHE A 131 -11.92 -9.45 -7.08
CA PHE A 131 -13.29 -9.82 -7.46
C PHE A 131 -13.89 -8.91 -8.52
N SER A 132 -13.46 -7.66 -8.56
CA SER A 132 -13.99 -6.62 -9.42
C SER A 132 -12.88 -6.25 -10.42
N LYS A 133 -12.92 -6.79 -11.64
CA LYS A 133 -11.90 -6.56 -12.68
C LYS A 133 -12.48 -5.72 -13.82
N GLN A 134 -11.69 -4.76 -14.33
CA GLN A 134 -12.02 -4.12 -15.60
C GLN A 134 -12.13 -5.16 -16.73
N PRO A 135 -13.15 -5.03 -17.61
CA PRO A 135 -13.19 -5.79 -18.87
C PRO A 135 -11.90 -5.56 -19.66
N TYR A 136 -11.41 -6.61 -20.31
CA TYR A 136 -10.27 -6.50 -21.21
C TYR A 136 -10.74 -5.87 -22.52
N ASP A 137 -10.27 -4.66 -22.82
CA ASP A 137 -10.38 -4.09 -24.16
C ASP A 137 -9.23 -4.64 -25.02
N PRO A 138 -9.50 -5.48 -26.05
CA PRO A 138 -8.45 -5.94 -26.94
C PRO A 138 -7.85 -4.74 -27.69
N LEU A 139 -6.52 -4.67 -27.72
CA LEU A 139 -5.81 -3.75 -28.59
C LEU A 139 -6.30 -3.97 -30.04
N PRO A 140 -6.57 -2.89 -30.80
CA PRO A 140 -6.97 -3.02 -32.19
C PRO A 140 -5.90 -3.83 -32.93
N ALA A 141 -6.34 -4.85 -33.67
CA ALA A 141 -5.44 -5.68 -34.46
C ALA A 141 -4.59 -4.78 -35.38
N PRO A 142 -3.29 -5.07 -35.55
CA PRO A 142 -2.49 -4.34 -36.53
C PRO A 142 -3.18 -4.44 -37.89
N ALA A 143 -3.37 -3.29 -38.55
CA ALA A 143 -3.87 -3.27 -39.92
C ALA A 143 -2.90 -4.10 -40.78
N VAL A 144 -3.42 -5.17 -41.39
CA VAL A 144 -2.72 -6.01 -42.36
C VAL A 144 -2.58 -5.26 -43.68
#